data_AF-A0A2V9MAW3-F1
#
_entry.id   AF-A0A2V9MAW3-F1
#
_cell.length_a   1.000
_cell.length_b   1.000
_cell.length_c   1.000
_cell.angle_alpha   90.00
_cell.angle_beta   90.00
_cell.angle_gamma   90.00
#
_symmetry.space_group_name_H-M   'P 1'
#
loop_
_entity.id
_entity.type
_entity.pdbx_description
1 polymer ?
#
loop_
_entity_poly.entity_id
_entity_poly.type
_entity_poly.pdbx_seq_one_letter_code
_entity_poly.pdbx_strand_id
1 'polypeptide(L)'
;MEAEAIRDSILFVSGRLNSARGGPSVFPPLPDDLADFARYGREGGVMWEPNEDESDNRRRSIYTFQRRSMPLPMMAAFDAPVFNEPCERRSTTTTPLQALSMLNGDLVNEESVHLAERIVREAGADRSAQIRRAFEIVLNRRPRTEEIDKFSQFGGSLDSLCRVLLNSNEFLYVE
;
A
#
# COMPACT_ATOMS: atom_id res chain seq x y z
N MET A 1 -2.44 -7.41 10.73
CA MET A 1 -2.32 -8.13 9.44
C MET A 1 -0.85 -8.26 9.06
N GLU A 2 -0.50 -9.20 8.18
CA GLU A 2 0.85 -9.32 7.63
C GLU A 2 1.15 -8.23 6.59
N ALA A 3 2.42 -7.85 6.45
CA ALA A 3 2.86 -6.79 5.54
C ALA A 3 2.40 -6.99 4.09
N GLU A 4 2.50 -8.23 3.58
CA GLU A 4 2.11 -8.57 2.21
C GLU A 4 0.60 -8.41 2.01
N ALA A 5 -0.21 -8.75 3.02
CA ALA A 5 -1.65 -8.58 2.99
C ALA A 5 -2.05 -7.10 3.01
N ILE A 6 -1.35 -6.28 3.80
CA ILE A 6 -1.58 -4.82 3.84
C ILE A 6 -1.26 -4.21 2.47
N ARG A 7 -0.08 -4.51 1.90
CA ARG A 7 0.29 -4.02 0.56
C ARG A 7 -0.72 -4.46 -0.50
N ASP A 8 -1.04 -5.75 -0.55
CA ASP A 8 -1.97 -6.27 -1.55
C ASP A 8 -3.38 -5.68 -1.39
N SER A 9 -3.82 -5.40 -0.15
CA SER A 9 -5.10 -4.75 0.13
C SER A 9 -5.13 -3.31 -0.40
N ILE A 10 -4.06 -2.53 -0.22
CA ILE A 10 -3.95 -1.16 -0.75
C ILE A 10 -4.07 -1.18 -2.28
N LEU A 11 -3.35 -2.08 -2.95
CA LEU A 11 -3.40 -2.23 -4.41
C LEU A 11 -4.78 -2.70 -4.89
N PHE A 12 -5.45 -3.54 -4.10
CA PHE A 12 -6.78 -4.03 -4.44
C PHE A 12 -7.82 -2.92 -4.38
N VAL A 13 -7.82 -2.13 -3.31
CA VAL A 13 -8.80 -1.04 -3.13
C VAL A 13 -8.56 0.09 -4.13
N SER A 14 -7.31 0.43 -4.46
CA SER A 14 -7.01 1.39 -5.54
C SER A 14 -7.44 0.90 -6.93
N GLY A 15 -7.63 -0.42 -7.08
CA GLY A 15 -7.98 -1.06 -8.35
C GLY A 15 -6.78 -1.29 -9.27
N ARG A 16 -5.55 -1.13 -8.77
CA ARG A 16 -4.31 -1.32 -9.52
C ARG A 16 -3.66 -2.69 -9.32
N LEU A 17 -4.18 -3.54 -8.45
CA LEU A 17 -3.62 -4.87 -8.21
C LEU A 17 -3.58 -5.70 -9.50
N ASN A 18 -2.37 -6.03 -9.94
CA ASN A 18 -2.15 -6.98 -11.02
C ASN A 18 -2.25 -8.42 -10.47
N SER A 19 -3.27 -9.14 -10.94
CA SER A 19 -3.60 -10.50 -10.50
C SER A 19 -2.94 -11.61 -11.34
N ALA A 20 -2.06 -11.26 -12.29
CA ALA A 20 -1.32 -12.22 -13.11
C ALA A 20 -0.55 -13.23 -12.26
N ARG A 21 -0.69 -14.51 -12.62
CA ARG A 21 -0.10 -15.64 -11.89
C ARG A 21 1.10 -16.23 -12.64
N GLY A 22 2.10 -16.69 -11.88
CA GLY A 22 3.32 -17.30 -12.42
C GLY A 22 4.32 -16.26 -12.92
N GLY A 23 5.27 -16.66 -13.77
CA GLY A 23 6.27 -15.75 -14.33
C GLY A 23 7.41 -15.38 -13.36
N PRO A 24 8.35 -14.53 -13.81
CA PRO A 24 9.50 -14.12 -13.02
C PRO A 24 9.10 -13.24 -11.83
N SER A 25 10.05 -13.08 -10.89
CA SER A 25 9.92 -12.11 -9.81
C SER A 25 9.90 -10.68 -10.34
N VAL A 26 9.20 -9.80 -9.63
CA VAL A 26 9.11 -8.37 -9.95
C VAL A 26 9.89 -7.52 -8.95
N PHE A 27 10.31 -6.35 -9.43
CA PHE A 27 11.16 -5.40 -8.74
C PHE A 27 10.46 -4.05 -8.68
N PRO A 28 9.49 -3.85 -7.76
CA PRO A 28 8.80 -2.58 -7.62
C PRO A 28 9.80 -1.45 -7.33
N PRO A 29 9.45 -0.19 -7.65
CA PRO A 29 10.33 0.94 -7.41
C PRO A 29 10.67 1.05 -5.93
N LEU A 30 11.93 1.38 -5.65
CA LEU A 30 12.41 1.71 -4.32
C LEU A 30 12.46 3.23 -4.17
N PRO A 31 12.36 3.75 -2.94
CA PRO A 31 12.64 5.15 -2.66
C PRO A 31 14.04 5.55 -3.18
N ASP A 32 14.19 6.81 -3.61
CA ASP A 32 15.39 7.29 -4.31
C ASP A 32 16.68 7.07 -3.49
N ASP A 33 16.62 7.25 -2.17
CA ASP A 33 17.74 7.06 -1.24
C ASP A 33 18.20 5.60 -1.16
N LEU A 34 17.30 4.64 -1.37
CA LEU A 34 17.60 3.22 -1.39
C LEU A 34 17.93 2.71 -2.80
N ALA A 35 17.38 3.34 -3.84
CA ALA A 35 17.56 2.93 -5.23
C ALA A 35 19.03 2.95 -5.66
N ASP A 36 19.80 3.97 -5.24
CA ASP A 36 21.22 4.07 -5.54
C ASP A 36 22.04 2.96 -4.86
N PHE A 37 21.76 2.66 -3.58
CA PHE A 37 22.41 1.57 -2.87
C PHE A 37 22.01 0.19 -3.42
N ALA A 38 20.77 0.06 -3.90
CA ALA A 38 20.26 -1.18 -4.49
C ALA A 38 20.87 -1.46 -5.87
N ARG A 39 21.08 -0.43 -6.68
CA ARG A 39 21.65 -0.52 -8.04
C ARG A 39 23.14 -0.84 -8.02
N TYR A 40 23.92 -0.29 -7.11
CA TYR A 40 25.37 -0.49 -7.09
C TYR A 40 25.77 -1.39 -5.92
N GLY A 41 25.69 -2.72 -6.11
CA GLY A 41 26.25 -3.65 -5.13
C GLY A 41 27.75 -3.39 -4.88
N ARG A 42 28.31 -3.96 -3.79
CA ARG A 42 29.76 -3.86 -3.46
C ARG A 42 30.70 -4.28 -4.61
N GLU A 43 30.21 -5.05 -5.58
CA GLU A 43 30.96 -5.59 -6.71
C GLU A 43 30.57 -4.94 -8.06
N GLY A 44 29.76 -3.89 -8.08
CA GLY A 44 29.47 -3.09 -9.28
C GLY A 44 28.45 -3.68 -10.26
N GLY A 45 27.77 -4.78 -9.93
CA GLY A 45 26.64 -5.31 -10.70
C GLY A 45 25.31 -4.63 -10.35
N VAL A 46 24.42 -4.49 -11.33
CA VAL A 46 23.05 -3.97 -11.13
C VAL A 46 22.20 -5.05 -10.45
N MET A 47 21.79 -4.81 -9.19
CA MET A 47 21.12 -5.83 -8.37
C MET A 47 19.61 -5.61 -8.20
N TRP A 48 19.10 -4.42 -8.56
CA TRP A 48 17.68 -4.08 -8.52
C TRP A 48 17.36 -3.11 -9.66
N GLU A 49 16.78 -3.66 -10.74
CA GLU A 49 16.28 -2.87 -11.86
C GLU A 49 14.76 -2.76 -11.70
N PRO A 50 14.19 -1.55 -11.69
CA PRO A 50 12.74 -1.38 -11.70
C PRO A 50 12.13 -2.10 -12.90
N ASN A 51 10.93 -2.68 -12.73
CA ASN A 51 10.26 -3.34 -13.84
C ASN A 51 10.02 -2.37 -15.00
N GLU A 52 10.13 -2.85 -16.24
CA GLU A 52 9.82 -2.08 -17.45
C GLU A 52 8.33 -1.74 -17.55
N ASP A 53 7.46 -2.70 -17.20
CA ASP A 53 6.02 -2.52 -17.19
C ASP A 53 5.55 -2.02 -15.81
N GLU A 54 4.79 -0.92 -15.81
CA GLU A 54 4.21 -0.36 -14.58
C GLU A 54 3.26 -1.35 -13.87
N SER A 55 2.56 -2.19 -14.64
CA SER A 55 1.66 -3.21 -14.10
C SER A 55 2.42 -4.27 -13.29
N ASP A 56 3.70 -4.50 -13.59
CA ASP A 56 4.55 -5.43 -12.84
C ASP A 56 4.90 -4.89 -11.45
N ASN A 57 5.02 -3.56 -11.31
CA ASN A 57 5.20 -2.91 -10.01
C ASN A 57 4.01 -3.14 -9.07
N ARG A 58 2.84 -3.48 -9.62
CA ARG A 58 1.57 -3.67 -8.89
C ARG A 58 1.15 -5.12 -8.78
N ARG A 59 2.04 -6.07 -9.03
CA ARG A 59 1.77 -7.49 -8.76
C ARG A 59 1.63 -7.76 -7.27
N ARG A 60 0.92 -8.85 -6.97
CA ARG A 60 0.80 -9.41 -5.62
C ARG A 60 2.18 -9.58 -4.99
N SER A 61 2.27 -9.28 -3.71
CA SER A 61 3.52 -9.22 -2.95
C SER A 61 4.30 -10.53 -2.92
N ILE A 62 3.64 -11.67 -3.14
CA ILE A 62 4.26 -12.99 -3.31
C ILE A 62 5.21 -13.08 -4.52
N TYR A 63 4.99 -12.27 -5.56
CA TYR A 63 5.87 -12.24 -6.75
C TYR A 63 7.03 -11.26 -6.60
N THR A 64 7.06 -10.45 -5.55
CA THR A 64 8.10 -9.46 -5.35
C THR A 64 9.41 -10.12 -4.95
N PHE A 65 10.51 -9.73 -5.60
CA PHE A 65 11.84 -10.19 -5.23
C PHE A 65 12.19 -9.72 -3.82
N GLN A 66 12.72 -10.63 -3.00
CA GLN A 66 13.11 -10.36 -1.62
C GLN A 66 14.61 -10.56 -1.45
N ARG A 67 15.31 -9.48 -1.10
CA ARG A 67 16.76 -9.50 -0.86
C ARG A 67 17.04 -9.51 0.64
N ARG A 68 17.80 -10.50 1.12
CA ARG A 68 18.14 -10.67 2.55
C ARG A 68 18.76 -9.42 3.19
N SER A 69 19.62 -8.73 2.46
CA SER A 69 20.34 -7.55 2.94
C SER A 69 19.56 -6.23 2.77
N MET A 70 18.40 -6.28 2.12
CA MET A 70 17.61 -5.10 1.77
C MET A 70 16.14 -5.51 1.65
N PRO A 71 15.40 -5.55 2.77
CA PRO A 71 13.97 -5.71 2.73
C PRO A 71 13.32 -4.46 2.14
N LEU A 72 12.18 -4.63 1.48
CA LEU A 72 11.35 -3.50 1.03
C LEU A 72 10.93 -2.65 2.24
N PRO A 73 11.05 -1.30 2.19
CA PRO A 73 10.78 -0.44 3.35
C PRO A 73 9.40 -0.66 3.98
N MET A 74 8.33 -0.74 3.16
CA MET A 74 7.00 -1.02 3.66
C MET A 74 6.89 -2.42 4.31
N MET A 75 7.54 -3.43 3.72
CA MET A 75 7.52 -4.78 4.27
C MET A 75 8.24 -4.82 5.62
N ALA A 76 9.40 -4.17 5.72
CA ALA A 76 10.17 -4.07 6.94
C ALA A 76 9.41 -3.32 8.05
N ALA A 77 8.70 -2.24 7.71
CA ALA A 77 7.89 -1.49 8.67
C ALA A 77 6.77 -2.34 9.30
N PHE A 78 6.22 -3.29 8.55
CA PHE A 78 5.12 -4.17 8.98
C PHE A 78 5.57 -5.58 9.37
N ASP A 79 6.76 -5.68 9.98
CA ASP A 79 7.28 -6.92 10.59
C ASP A 79 7.41 -8.10 9.60
N ALA A 80 7.62 -7.84 8.30
CA ALA A 80 7.88 -8.90 7.34
C ALA A 80 9.14 -9.70 7.73
N PRO A 81 9.13 -11.03 7.57
CA PRO A 81 10.26 -11.85 7.97
C PRO A 81 11.50 -11.54 7.14
N VAL A 82 12.64 -11.47 7.80
CA VAL A 82 13.94 -11.38 7.14
C VAL A 82 14.39 -12.79 6.76
N PHE A 83 14.70 -13.03 5.49
CA PHE A 83 15.01 -14.35 4.94
C PHE A 83 16.42 -14.87 5.30
N ASN A 84 16.99 -14.42 6.41
CA ASN A 84 18.27 -14.89 6.95
C ASN A 84 18.09 -15.96 8.04
N GLU A 85 16.92 -16.05 8.67
CA GLU A 85 16.64 -16.94 9.80
C GLU A 85 15.26 -17.61 9.66
N PRO A 86 15.06 -18.81 10.26
CA PRO A 86 13.75 -19.45 10.29
C PRO A 86 12.77 -18.62 11.14
N CYS A 87 11.55 -18.43 10.62
CA CYS A 87 10.46 -17.74 11.32
C CYS A 87 9.33 -18.74 11.60
N GLU A 88 9.27 -19.24 12.83
CA GLU A 88 8.22 -20.19 13.25
C GLU A 88 6.84 -19.52 13.39
N ARG A 89 6.83 -18.26 13.82
CA ARG A 89 5.64 -17.44 14.01
C ARG A 89 5.96 -16.00 13.65
N ARG A 90 5.13 -15.40 12.80
CA ARG A 90 5.23 -13.98 12.48
C ARG A 90 4.72 -13.15 13.65
N SER A 91 5.53 -12.19 14.09
CA SER A 91 5.11 -11.16 15.03
C SER A 91 4.31 -10.09 14.30
N THR A 92 3.31 -9.52 14.99
CA THR A 92 2.58 -8.34 14.52
C THR A 92 2.65 -7.30 15.61
N THR A 93 3.28 -6.17 15.34
CA THR A 93 3.35 -5.03 16.24
C THR A 93 2.38 -3.92 15.79
N THR A 94 2.09 -3.01 16.71
CA THR A 94 1.38 -1.76 16.42
C THR A 94 2.26 -0.64 16.92
N THR A 95 2.97 0.00 16.00
CA THR A 95 3.93 1.06 16.34
C THR A 95 3.53 2.40 15.71
N PRO A 96 3.86 3.54 16.35
CA PRO A 96 3.67 4.85 15.73
C PRO A 96 4.41 4.99 14.40
N LEU A 97 5.53 4.28 14.23
CA LEU A 97 6.30 4.27 13.00
C LEU A 97 5.50 3.65 11.84
N GLN A 98 4.78 2.55 12.08
CA GLN A 98 3.90 1.94 11.06
C GLN A 98 2.80 2.90 10.60
N ALA A 99 2.16 3.60 11.53
CA ALA A 99 1.16 4.62 11.20
C ALA A 99 1.78 5.77 10.39
N LEU A 100 2.99 6.21 10.76
CA LEU A 100 3.71 7.25 10.04
C LEU A 100 4.14 6.79 8.63
N SER A 101 4.58 5.55 8.48
CA SER A 101 4.91 4.93 7.19
C SER A 101 3.70 4.83 6.29
N MET A 102 2.52 4.51 6.81
CA MET A 102 1.28 4.53 6.03
C MET A 102 0.86 5.94 5.63
N LEU A 103 1.14 6.95 6.44
CA LEU A 103 0.76 8.33 6.14
C LEU A 103 1.68 8.98 5.10
N ASN A 104 2.97 8.64 5.11
CA ASN A 104 3.99 9.31 4.29
C ASN A 104 4.61 8.44 3.20
N GLY A 105 4.35 7.13 3.20
CA GLY A 105 4.96 6.21 2.25
C GLY A 105 4.48 6.45 0.82
N ASP A 106 5.42 6.39 -0.13
CA ASP A 106 5.16 6.66 -1.55
C ASP A 106 4.04 5.79 -2.12
N LEU A 107 4.02 4.50 -1.77
CA LEU A 107 2.98 3.58 -2.20
C LEU A 107 1.59 4.07 -1.75
N VAL A 108 1.40 4.38 -0.47
CA VAL A 108 0.09 4.81 0.02
C VAL A 108 -0.32 6.13 -0.62
N ASN A 109 0.65 7.04 -0.78
CA ASN A 109 0.43 8.34 -1.37
C ASN A 109 -0.04 8.25 -2.83
N GLU A 110 0.62 7.41 -3.63
CA GLU A 110 0.30 7.17 -5.04
C GLU A 110 -1.04 6.43 -5.19
N GLU A 111 -1.23 5.34 -4.44
CA GLU A 111 -2.44 4.52 -4.53
C GLU A 111 -3.69 5.25 -4.03
N SER A 112 -3.53 6.22 -3.12
CA SER A 112 -4.65 7.07 -2.68
C SER A 112 -5.17 8.00 -3.77
N VAL A 113 -4.30 8.46 -4.68
CA VAL A 113 -4.72 9.27 -5.83
C VAL A 113 -5.56 8.41 -6.78
N HIS A 114 -5.08 7.22 -7.11
CA HIS A 114 -5.81 6.30 -7.98
C HIS A 114 -7.11 5.78 -7.36
N LEU A 115 -7.13 5.56 -6.04
CA LEU A 115 -8.35 5.25 -5.31
C LEU A 115 -9.36 6.40 -5.41
N ALA A 116 -8.92 7.66 -5.27
CA ALA A 116 -9.79 8.82 -5.45
C ALA A 116 -10.34 8.91 -6.88
N GLU A 117 -9.50 8.71 -7.90
CA GLU A 117 -9.93 8.66 -9.31
C GLU A 117 -10.96 7.55 -9.57
N ARG A 118 -10.74 6.37 -8.99
CA ARG A 118 -11.69 5.24 -9.02
C ARG A 118 -13.03 5.64 -8.40
N ILE A 119 -13.01 6.28 -7.22
CA ILE A 119 -14.22 6.73 -6.54
C ILE A 119 -14.98 7.76 -7.37
N VAL A 120 -14.30 8.74 -7.97
CA VAL A 120 -14.94 9.75 -8.84
C VAL A 120 -15.60 9.08 -10.05
N ARG A 121 -14.93 8.10 -10.66
CA ARG A 121 -15.47 7.35 -11.80
C ARG A 121 -16.69 6.50 -11.43
N GLU A 122 -16.73 5.94 -10.22
CA GLU A 122 -17.83 5.07 -9.77
C GLU A 122 -19.01 5.85 -9.16
N ALA A 123 -18.77 6.99 -8.48
CA ALA A 123 -19.77 7.75 -7.74
C ALA A 123 -20.13 9.13 -8.36
N GLY A 124 -19.39 9.56 -9.38
CA GLY A 124 -19.58 10.86 -10.02
C GLY A 124 -19.07 12.04 -9.16
N ALA A 125 -19.69 13.21 -9.34
CA ALA A 125 -19.26 14.46 -8.72
C ALA A 125 -19.89 14.75 -7.33
N ASP A 126 -20.87 13.95 -6.88
CA ASP A 126 -21.50 14.15 -5.58
C ASP A 126 -20.55 13.73 -4.46
N ARG A 127 -20.14 14.70 -3.63
CA ARG A 127 -19.22 14.47 -2.50
C ARG A 127 -19.77 13.46 -1.50
N SER A 128 -21.06 13.48 -1.20
CA SER A 128 -21.64 12.51 -0.25
C SER A 128 -21.67 11.10 -0.84
N ALA A 129 -21.93 10.95 -2.14
CA ALA A 129 -21.79 9.68 -2.84
C ALA A 129 -20.33 9.19 -2.86
N GLN A 130 -19.37 10.08 -3.11
CA GLN A 130 -17.93 9.74 -3.07
C GLN A 130 -17.50 9.23 -1.69
N ILE A 131 -17.92 9.91 -0.61
CA ILE A 131 -17.61 9.48 0.77
C ILE A 131 -18.21 8.09 1.04
N ARG A 132 -19.50 7.88 0.70
CA ARG A 132 -20.13 6.56 0.84
C ARG A 132 -19.36 5.48 0.08
N ARG A 133 -18.95 5.78 -1.15
CA ARG A 133 -18.23 4.82 -1.98
C ARG A 133 -16.83 4.52 -1.45
N ALA A 134 -16.13 5.52 -0.92
CA ALA A 134 -14.82 5.34 -0.30
C ALA A 134 -14.87 4.34 0.86
N PHE A 135 -15.86 4.48 1.74
CA PHE A 135 -16.08 3.55 2.85
C PHE A 135 -16.43 2.14 2.40
N GLU A 136 -17.28 2.00 1.37
CA GLU A 136 -17.65 0.70 0.82
C GLU A 136 -16.46 -0.03 0.18
N ILE A 137 -15.58 0.70 -0.51
CA ILE A 137 -14.39 0.10 -1.15
C ILE A 137 -13.32 -0.25 -0.12
N VAL A 138 -13.02 0.67 0.82
CA VAL A 138 -11.88 0.52 1.72
C VAL A 138 -12.21 -0.31 2.96
N LEU A 139 -13.37 -0.07 3.57
CA LEU A 139 -13.78 -0.68 4.85
C LEU A 139 -14.89 -1.72 4.69
N ASN A 140 -15.38 -1.94 3.47
CA ASN A 140 -16.45 -2.90 3.17
C ASN A 140 -17.72 -2.70 4.00
N ARG A 141 -18.03 -1.44 4.36
CA ARG A 141 -19.25 -1.07 5.08
C ARG A 141 -19.76 0.30 4.65
N ARG A 142 -21.00 0.61 5.02
CA ARG A 142 -21.52 1.97 4.87
C ARG A 142 -20.99 2.88 5.98
N PRO A 143 -20.73 4.17 5.69
CA PRO A 143 -20.37 5.13 6.71
C PRO A 143 -21.58 5.42 7.62
N ARG A 144 -21.31 5.71 8.89
CA ARG A 144 -22.28 6.24 9.84
C ARG A 144 -22.57 7.70 9.51
N THR A 145 -23.72 8.22 9.94
CA THR A 145 -24.12 9.62 9.70
C THR A 145 -23.05 10.60 10.20
N GLU A 146 -22.50 10.36 11.40
CA GLU A 146 -21.44 11.18 11.98
C GLU A 146 -20.15 11.18 11.15
N GLU A 147 -19.81 10.07 10.48
CA GLU A 147 -18.63 9.96 9.62
C GLU A 147 -18.85 10.75 8.33
N ILE A 148 -20.05 10.67 7.74
CA ILE A 148 -20.42 11.47 6.56
C ILE A 148 -20.30 12.95 6.89
N ASP A 149 -20.82 13.38 8.05
CA ASP A 149 -20.80 14.79 8.45
C ASP A 149 -19.37 15.29 8.65
N LYS A 150 -18.54 14.53 9.38
CA LYS A 150 -17.11 14.85 9.58
C LYS A 150 -16.36 14.97 8.26
N PHE A 151 -16.54 14.02 7.34
CA PHE A 151 -15.83 14.02 6.06
C PHE A 151 -16.42 14.98 5.03
N SER A 152 -17.67 15.42 5.20
CA SER A 152 -18.24 16.51 4.41
C SER A 152 -17.68 17.87 4.84
N GLN A 153 -17.36 18.03 6.13
CA GLN A 153 -16.68 19.22 6.67
C GLN A 153 -15.16 19.17 6.48
N PHE A 154 -14.61 18.02 6.15
CA PHE A 154 -13.19 17.84 5.86
C PHE A 154 -12.82 18.59 4.58
N GLY A 155 -12.13 19.73 4.73
CA GLY A 155 -11.68 20.59 3.63
C GLY A 155 -10.52 20.01 2.80
N GLY A 156 -10.11 18.78 3.05
CA GLY A 156 -9.09 18.09 2.28
C GLY A 156 -9.64 17.50 0.97
N SER A 157 -8.71 17.24 0.04
CA SER A 157 -9.00 16.58 -1.23
C SER A 157 -9.47 15.13 -1.03
N LEU A 158 -10.03 14.53 -2.09
CA LEU A 158 -10.53 13.15 -2.01
C LEU A 158 -9.39 12.13 -1.80
N ASP A 159 -8.21 12.38 -2.36
CA ASP A 159 -7.00 11.57 -2.10
C ASP A 159 -6.59 11.64 -0.63
N SER A 160 -6.71 12.79 0.03
CA SER A 160 -6.44 12.94 1.46
C SER A 160 -7.45 12.13 2.30
N LEU A 161 -8.72 12.11 1.91
CA LEU A 161 -9.73 11.22 2.53
C LEU A 161 -9.32 9.75 2.39
N CYS A 162 -8.90 9.35 1.20
CA CYS A 162 -8.46 7.97 0.92
C CYS A 162 -7.27 7.59 1.81
N ARG A 163 -6.27 8.48 1.94
CA ARG A 163 -5.12 8.27 2.84
C ARG A 163 -5.54 8.06 4.29
N VAL A 164 -6.50 8.86 4.78
CA VAL A 164 -7.03 8.72 6.15
C VAL A 164 -7.70 7.36 6.34
N LEU A 165 -8.50 6.91 5.37
CA LEU A 165 -9.17 5.60 5.45
C LEU A 165 -8.16 4.44 5.41
N LEU A 166 -7.14 4.51 4.54
CA LEU A 166 -6.06 3.51 4.47
C LEU A 166 -5.20 3.47 5.73
N ASN A 167 -5.05 4.59 6.45
CA ASN A 167 -4.32 4.67 7.71
C ASN A 167 -5.17 4.21 8.92
N SER A 168 -6.47 3.99 8.74
CA SER A 168 -7.37 3.65 9.85
C SER A 168 -7.08 2.26 10.42
N ASN A 169 -7.30 2.09 11.73
CA ASN A 169 -7.16 0.79 12.39
C ASN A 169 -8.08 -0.27 11.76
N GLU A 170 -9.28 0.13 11.35
CA GLU A 170 -10.27 -0.76 10.73
C GLU A 170 -9.77 -1.32 9.38
N PHE A 171 -8.87 -0.62 8.69
CA PHE A 171 -8.24 -1.12 7.49
C PHE A 171 -7.00 -2.00 7.77
N LEU A 172 -6.19 -1.63 8.77
CA LEU A 172 -4.90 -2.28 9.06
C LEU A 172 -5.03 -3.55 9.92
N TYR A 173 -6.12 -3.69 10.66
CA TYR A 173 -6.34 -4.76 11.61
C TYR A 173 -7.69 -5.42 11.37
N VAL A 174 -7.68 -6.74 11.26
CA VAL A 174 -8.88 -7.58 11.29
C VAL A 174 -9.08 -7.97 12.75
N GLU A 175 -10.13 -7.45 13.39
CA GLU A 175 -10.62 -7.92 14.70
C GLU A 175 -11.53 -9.14 14.56
#